data_AF-K1U879-F1
#
_entry.id   AF-K1U879-F1
#
_cell.length_a   1.000
_cell.length_b   1.000
_cell.length_c   1.000
_cell.angle_alpha   90.00
_cell.angle_beta   90.00
_cell.angle_gamma   90.00
#
_symmetry.space_group_name_H-M   'P 1'
#
loop_
_entity.id
_entity.type
_entity.pdbx_description
1 polymer ?
#
loop_
_entity_poly.entity_id
_entity_poly.type
_entity_poly.pdbx_seq_one_letter_code
_entity_poly.pdbx_strand_id
1 'polypeptide(L)'
;DLDAMRHNLNHYRALVGDGVKMMAMVKASCYGNGNFEVADMLDKQGVNYLAVAFADEGVTLREKGIAMPIVVLNADSDSFALMVANRLEPEIYNFRSLERFIAAVRDAGETSWPRTHQDRHRDAPPRIPDGGYARAGRPSAARSGCRSRKVGIFPSGGGRHARRGRLHPF
;
A
#
# COMPACT_ATOMS: atom_id res chain seq x y z
N ASP A 1 -12.46 -9.65 -19.66
CA ASP A 1 -13.24 -10.89 -19.59
C ASP A 1 -12.80 -11.67 -18.35
N LEU A 2 -13.70 -11.87 -17.39
CA LEU A 2 -13.41 -12.57 -16.13
C LEU A 2 -13.33 -14.09 -16.33
N ASP A 3 -13.95 -14.65 -17.36
CA ASP A 3 -13.94 -16.09 -17.61
C ASP A 3 -12.58 -16.54 -18.13
N ALA A 4 -11.96 -15.76 -19.00
CA ALA A 4 -10.56 -15.95 -19.39
C ALA A 4 -9.61 -15.92 -18.18
N MET A 5 -9.83 -15.01 -17.22
CA MET A 5 -9.02 -14.94 -16.01
C MET A 5 -9.20 -16.18 -15.11
N ARG A 6 -10.45 -16.65 -14.97
CA ARG A 6 -10.76 -17.87 -14.22
C ARG A 6 -10.11 -19.09 -14.86
N HIS A 7 -10.18 -19.19 -16.18
CA HIS A 7 -9.52 -20.25 -16.94
C HIS A 7 -8.01 -20.25 -16.69
N ASN A 8 -7.36 -19.09 -16.82
CA ASN A 8 -5.92 -18.94 -16.58
C ASN A 8 -5.55 -19.29 -15.14
N LEU A 9 -6.33 -18.84 -14.16
CA LEU A 9 -6.10 -19.16 -12.76
C LEU A 9 -6.12 -20.66 -12.51
N ASN A 10 -7.13 -21.36 -13.04
CA ASN A 10 -7.25 -22.81 -12.90
C ASN A 10 -6.15 -23.57 -13.64
N HIS A 11 -5.69 -23.06 -14.79
CA HIS A 11 -4.54 -23.60 -15.50
C HIS A 11 -3.27 -23.53 -14.66
N TYR A 12 -2.94 -22.37 -14.10
CA TYR A 12 -1.75 -22.23 -13.23
C TYR A 12 -1.88 -23.02 -11.94
N ARG A 13 -3.08 -23.09 -11.35
CA ARG A 13 -3.36 -23.93 -10.17
C ARG A 13 -3.05 -25.40 -10.43
N ALA A 14 -3.43 -25.92 -11.60
CA ALA A 14 -3.13 -27.29 -11.99
C ALA A 14 -1.62 -27.55 -12.17
N LEU A 15 -0.85 -26.53 -12.59
CA LEU A 15 0.60 -26.65 -12.77
C LEU A 15 1.38 -26.66 -11.45
N VAL A 16 0.96 -25.85 -10.46
CA VAL A 16 1.68 -25.77 -9.17
C VAL A 16 1.37 -26.94 -8.25
N GLY A 17 0.23 -27.61 -8.44
CA GLY A 17 -0.19 -28.76 -7.64
C GLY A 17 -0.98 -28.37 -6.39
N ASP A 18 -1.63 -29.38 -5.80
CA ASP A 18 -2.50 -29.19 -4.65
C ASP A 18 -1.73 -28.77 -3.40
N GLY A 19 -2.34 -27.91 -2.59
CA GLY A 19 -1.76 -27.40 -1.34
C GLY A 19 -0.78 -26.24 -1.51
N VAL A 20 -0.40 -25.88 -2.74
CA VAL A 20 0.43 -24.70 -2.99
C VAL A 20 -0.42 -23.42 -2.93
N LYS A 21 0.00 -22.48 -2.08
CA LYS A 21 -0.67 -21.18 -1.96
C LYS A 21 -0.36 -20.32 -3.18
N MET A 22 -1.38 -19.63 -3.69
CA MET A 22 -1.24 -18.70 -4.80
C MET A 22 -1.45 -17.26 -4.34
N MET A 23 -0.61 -16.38 -4.88
CA MET A 23 -0.73 -14.93 -4.73
C MET A 23 -1.01 -14.32 -6.11
N ALA A 24 -2.04 -13.48 -6.20
CA ALA A 24 -2.37 -12.78 -7.43
C ALA A 24 -1.98 -11.30 -7.36
N MET A 25 -1.24 -10.84 -8.37
CA MET A 25 -0.81 -9.44 -8.48
C MET A 25 -1.93 -8.62 -9.12
N VAL A 26 -2.49 -7.65 -8.37
CA VAL A 26 -3.59 -6.79 -8.83
C VAL A 26 -3.20 -5.30 -8.91
N LYS A 27 -1.89 -5.00 -8.82
CA LYS A 27 -1.33 -3.64 -8.92
C LYS A 27 -1.80 -2.85 -10.15
N ALA A 28 -1.76 -1.53 -10.06
CA ALA A 28 -2.17 -0.58 -11.10
C ALA A 28 -3.63 -0.75 -11.53
N SER A 29 -4.52 -1.06 -10.58
CA SER A 29 -5.94 -1.38 -10.84
C SER A 29 -6.13 -2.49 -11.89
N CYS A 30 -5.35 -3.56 -11.80
CA CYS A 30 -5.32 -4.62 -12.82
C CYS A 30 -5.06 -4.06 -14.23
N TYR A 31 -4.16 -3.09 -14.35
CA TYR A 31 -3.84 -2.38 -15.60
C TYR A 31 -5.03 -1.63 -16.22
N GLY A 32 -5.96 -1.15 -15.39
CA GLY A 32 -7.13 -0.39 -15.81
C GLY A 32 -8.40 -1.22 -16.03
N ASN A 33 -8.39 -2.52 -15.71
CA ASN A 33 -9.51 -3.44 -15.93
C ASN A 33 -10.55 -3.47 -14.78
N GLY A 34 -10.45 -2.58 -13.80
CA GLY A 34 -11.32 -2.58 -12.62
C GLY A 34 -10.71 -3.42 -11.50
N ASN A 35 -10.10 -2.74 -10.52
CA ASN A 35 -9.34 -3.40 -9.45
C ASN A 35 -10.22 -4.29 -8.56
N PHE A 36 -11.49 -3.90 -8.38
CA PHE A 36 -12.36 -4.55 -7.42
C PHE A 36 -13.00 -5.82 -7.95
N GLU A 37 -13.54 -5.77 -9.17
CA GLU A 37 -14.23 -6.90 -9.79
C GLU A 37 -13.27 -8.08 -9.96
N VAL A 38 -12.01 -7.79 -10.31
CA VAL A 38 -10.94 -8.78 -10.37
C VAL A 38 -10.59 -9.31 -8.98
N ALA A 39 -10.38 -8.43 -7.99
CA ALA A 39 -10.05 -8.84 -6.62
C ALA A 39 -11.15 -9.70 -5.97
N ASP A 40 -12.41 -9.32 -6.14
CA ASP A 40 -13.59 -10.05 -5.64
C ASP A 40 -13.73 -11.42 -6.34
N MET A 41 -13.51 -11.47 -7.66
CA MET A 41 -13.47 -12.75 -8.37
C MET A 41 -12.37 -13.66 -7.85
N LEU A 42 -11.15 -13.14 -7.65
CA LEU A 42 -10.02 -13.91 -7.12
C LEU A 42 -10.28 -14.39 -5.68
N ASP A 43 -10.97 -13.60 -4.86
CA ASP A 43 -11.40 -13.98 -3.50
C ASP A 43 -12.33 -15.19 -3.56
N LYS A 44 -13.38 -15.09 -4.39
CA LYS A 44 -14.36 -16.16 -4.61
C LYS A 44 -13.76 -17.40 -5.24
N GLN A 45 -12.65 -17.28 -5.98
CA GLN A 45 -11.91 -18.41 -6.51
C GLN A 45 -10.91 -19.03 -5.52
N GLY A 46 -10.82 -18.51 -4.30
CA GLY A 46 -9.99 -19.09 -3.25
C GLY A 46 -8.49 -18.83 -3.45
N VAL A 47 -8.13 -17.70 -4.07
CA VAL A 47 -6.74 -17.23 -4.03
C VAL A 47 -6.36 -16.92 -2.58
N ASN A 48 -5.10 -17.16 -2.22
CA ASN A 48 -4.65 -17.06 -0.84
C ASN A 48 -4.24 -15.64 -0.46
N TYR A 49 -3.66 -14.91 -1.41
CA TYR A 49 -3.14 -13.56 -1.21
C TYR A 49 -3.36 -12.69 -2.45
N LEU A 50 -3.59 -11.39 -2.23
CA LEU A 50 -3.40 -10.37 -3.26
C LEU A 50 -2.11 -9.61 -3.02
N ALA A 51 -1.56 -9.05 -4.08
CA ALA A 51 -0.45 -8.11 -3.99
C ALA A 51 -0.69 -6.85 -4.82
N VAL A 52 -0.44 -5.70 -4.22
CA VAL A 52 -0.62 -4.35 -4.79
C VAL A 52 0.71 -3.60 -4.80
N ALA A 53 0.82 -2.56 -5.62
CA ALA A 53 2.06 -1.78 -5.68
C ALA A 53 2.21 -0.84 -4.48
N PHE A 54 1.12 -0.20 -4.05
CA PHE A 54 1.14 0.84 -3.01
C PHE A 54 0.00 0.63 -2.00
N ALA A 55 0.19 1.16 -0.78
CA ALA A 55 -0.78 1.02 0.31
C ALA A 55 -2.18 1.53 -0.06
N ASP A 56 -2.29 2.66 -0.77
CA ASP A 56 -3.57 3.25 -1.21
C ASP A 56 -4.43 2.29 -2.05
N GLU A 57 -3.79 1.46 -2.88
CA GLU A 57 -4.51 0.44 -3.66
C GLU A 57 -5.11 -0.62 -2.73
N GLY A 58 -4.36 -1.04 -1.70
CA GLY A 58 -4.82 -1.97 -0.67
C GLY A 58 -5.96 -1.38 0.17
N VAL A 59 -5.85 -0.11 0.57
CA VAL A 59 -6.93 0.61 1.28
C VAL A 59 -8.21 0.62 0.45
N THR A 60 -8.11 0.96 -0.84
CA THR A 60 -9.27 0.96 -1.75
C THR A 60 -9.94 -0.43 -1.81
N LEU A 61 -9.17 -1.51 -1.80
CA LEU A 61 -9.72 -2.87 -1.78
C LEU A 61 -10.39 -3.19 -0.43
N ARG A 62 -9.82 -2.72 0.68
CA ARG A 62 -10.39 -2.87 2.03
C ARG A 62 -11.71 -2.11 2.19
N GLU A 63 -11.79 -0.88 1.70
CA GLU A 63 -13.00 -0.06 1.68
C GLU A 63 -14.14 -0.75 0.91
N LYS A 64 -13.80 -1.52 -0.13
CA LYS A 64 -14.77 -2.30 -0.90
C LYS A 64 -15.06 -3.70 -0.32
N GLY A 65 -14.52 -4.03 0.85
CA GLY A 65 -14.85 -5.24 1.59
C GLY A 65 -14.00 -6.47 1.29
N ILE A 66 -12.89 -6.34 0.55
CA ILE A 66 -11.95 -7.46 0.38
C ILE A 66 -11.31 -7.80 1.72
N ALA A 67 -11.52 -9.02 2.20
CA ALA A 67 -11.05 -9.47 3.51
C ALA A 67 -9.77 -10.32 3.46
N MET A 68 -9.40 -10.86 2.29
CA MET A 68 -8.21 -11.71 2.18
C MET A 68 -6.91 -10.92 2.43
N PRO A 69 -5.79 -11.58 2.79
CA PRO A 69 -4.51 -10.91 2.98
C PRO A 69 -4.04 -10.17 1.71
N ILE A 70 -3.55 -8.94 1.90
CA ILE A 70 -3.03 -8.08 0.83
C ILE A 70 -1.60 -7.68 1.18
N VAL A 71 -0.66 -8.03 0.31
CA VAL A 71 0.74 -7.62 0.39
C VAL A 71 0.96 -6.35 -0.42
N VAL A 72 1.75 -5.42 0.12
CA VAL A 72 2.14 -4.18 -0.56
C VAL A 72 3.63 -4.23 -0.86
N LEU A 73 3.96 -4.16 -2.14
CA LEU A 73 5.31 -4.40 -2.63
C LEU A 73 6.24 -3.20 -2.41
N ASN A 74 5.75 -1.98 -2.66
CA ASN A 74 6.53 -0.76 -2.41
C ASN A 74 6.14 -0.16 -1.07
N ALA A 75 6.40 -0.91 0.01
CA ALA A 75 6.15 -0.44 1.36
C ALA A 75 7.25 0.54 1.81
N ASP A 76 6.85 1.68 2.36
CA ASP A 76 7.74 2.68 2.91
C ASP A 76 7.31 3.09 4.33
N SER A 77 8.19 3.79 5.04
CA SER A 77 7.91 4.17 6.43
C SER A 77 6.71 5.09 6.58
N ASP A 78 6.39 5.87 5.55
CA ASP A 78 5.35 6.87 5.59
C ASP A 78 3.97 6.21 5.42
N SER A 79 3.93 5.04 4.78
CA SER A 79 2.72 4.23 4.60
C SER A 79 2.49 3.20 5.72
N PHE A 80 3.46 2.89 6.58
CA PHE A 80 3.30 1.84 7.59
C PHE A 80 2.11 2.03 8.53
N ALA A 81 1.86 3.25 9.02
CA ALA A 81 0.70 3.52 9.86
C ALA A 81 -0.62 3.20 9.14
N LEU A 82 -0.72 3.59 7.86
CA LEU A 82 -1.87 3.28 7.01
C LEU A 82 -2.03 1.77 6.79
N MET A 83 -0.91 1.06 6.60
CA MET A 83 -0.89 -0.38 6.38
C MET A 83 -1.34 -1.14 7.62
N VAL A 84 -0.84 -0.78 8.81
CA VAL A 84 -1.29 -1.39 10.07
C VAL A 84 -2.78 -1.17 10.27
N ALA A 85 -3.26 0.07 10.12
CA ALA A 85 -4.66 0.40 10.34
C ALA A 85 -5.63 -0.30 9.36
N ASN A 86 -5.18 -0.58 8.13
CA ASN A 86 -5.97 -1.27 7.10
C ASN A 86 -5.64 -2.75 6.95
N ARG A 87 -4.84 -3.32 7.87
CA ARG A 87 -4.42 -4.73 7.85
C ARG A 87 -3.80 -5.13 6.50
N LEU A 88 -2.81 -4.36 6.06
CA LEU A 88 -2.00 -4.62 4.87
C LEU A 88 -0.60 -5.12 5.30
N GLU A 89 -0.08 -6.11 4.60
CA GLU A 89 1.24 -6.69 4.88
C GLU A 89 2.32 -6.00 4.03
N PRO A 90 3.38 -5.43 4.63
CA PRO A 90 4.47 -4.82 3.87
C PRO A 90 5.49 -5.85 3.37
N GLU A 91 5.98 -5.67 2.15
CA GLU A 91 7.23 -6.27 1.71
C GLU A 91 8.42 -5.53 2.37
N ILE A 92 9.11 -6.20 3.29
CA ILE A 92 10.24 -5.63 4.04
C ILE A 92 11.55 -6.24 3.53
N TYR A 93 12.44 -5.40 2.99
CA TYR A 93 13.70 -5.83 2.38
C TYR A 93 14.97 -5.46 3.18
N ASN A 94 14.85 -4.79 4.33
CA ASN A 94 15.98 -4.45 5.18
C ASN A 94 15.57 -4.24 6.65
N PHE A 95 16.55 -4.36 7.56
CA PHE A 95 16.32 -4.24 9.01
C PHE A 95 15.85 -2.86 9.47
N ARG A 96 16.31 -1.77 8.85
CA ARG A 96 15.86 -0.42 9.20
C ARG A 96 14.36 -0.25 8.93
N SER A 97 13.89 -0.79 7.81
CA SER A 97 12.48 -0.81 7.44
C SER A 97 11.67 -1.70 8.40
N LEU A 98 12.21 -2.86 8.76
CA LEU A 98 11.63 -3.76 9.77
C LEU A 98 11.44 -3.06 11.13
N GLU A 99 12.48 -2.38 11.65
CA GLU A 99 12.42 -1.65 12.91
C GLU A 99 11.35 -0.56 12.89
N ARG A 100 11.26 0.19 11.79
CA ARG A 100 10.23 1.22 11.59
C ARG A 100 8.84 0.62 11.54
N PHE A 101 8.66 -0.52 10.88
CA PHE A 101 7.37 -1.21 10.85
C PHE A 101 6.97 -1.73 12.23
N ILE A 102 7.90 -2.33 12.98
CA ILE A 102 7.67 -2.77 14.36
C ILE A 102 7.26 -1.60 15.26
N ALA A 103 7.89 -0.43 15.12
CA ALA A 103 7.48 0.77 15.84
C ALA A 103 6.04 1.17 15.48
N ALA A 104 5.70 1.21 14.18
CA ALA A 104 4.33 1.53 13.75
C ALA A 104 3.28 0.55 14.28
N VAL A 105 3.59 -0.75 14.33
CA VAL A 105 2.72 -1.79 14.91
C VAL A 105 2.50 -1.56 16.41
N ARG A 106 3.57 -1.25 17.15
CA ARG A 106 3.51 -0.95 18.59
C ARG A 106 2.71 0.32 18.88
N ASP A 107 2.92 1.38 18.09
CA ASP A 107 2.22 2.65 18.23
C ASP A 107 0.71 2.50 17.98
N ALA A 108 0.32 1.57 17.09
CA ALA A 108 -1.07 1.21 16.86
C ALA A 108 -1.68 0.32 17.97
N GLY A 109 -0.88 -0.13 18.94
CA GLY A 109 -1.31 -1.05 20.00
C GLY A 109 -1.58 -2.48 19.53
N GLU A 110 -1.12 -2.84 18.33
CA GLU A 110 -1.34 -4.16 17.77
C GLU A 110 -0.26 -5.15 18.24
N THR A 111 -0.68 -6.29 18.77
CA THR A 111 0.21 -7.33 19.34
C THR A 111 0.27 -8.60 18.50
N SER A 112 -0.55 -8.70 17.45
CA SER A 112 -0.82 -9.95 16.71
C SER A 112 -0.22 -10.01 15.29
N TRP A 113 0.89 -9.33 15.02
CA TRP A 113 1.50 -9.25 13.68
C TRP A 113 2.68 -10.20 13.44
N PRO A 114 2.85 -10.77 12.22
CA PRO A 114 1.85 -10.81 11.14
C PRO A 114 0.71 -11.78 11.46
N ARG A 115 -0.54 -11.41 11.15
CA ARG A 115 -1.65 -12.35 11.35
C ARG A 115 -1.58 -13.46 10.32
N THR A 116 -1.64 -14.69 10.80
CA THR A 116 -1.65 -15.83 9.91
C THR A 116 -2.98 -15.89 9.16
N HIS A 117 -2.94 -16.39 7.92
CA HIS A 117 -4.12 -16.58 7.08
C HIS A 117 -5.26 -17.41 7.75
N GLN A 118 -4.97 -18.14 8.83
CA GLN A 118 -5.98 -18.87 9.61
C GLN A 118 -6.97 -17.94 10.35
N ASP A 119 -6.65 -16.65 10.52
CA ASP A 119 -7.50 -15.68 11.21
C ASP A 119 -8.59 -15.06 10.31
N ARG A 120 -8.66 -15.46 9.03
CA ARG A 120 -9.58 -14.97 7.97
C ARG A 120 -11.06 -14.91 8.40
N HIS A 121 -11.50 -15.86 9.23
CA HIS A 121 -12.91 -15.98 9.64
C HIS A 121 -13.25 -15.34 10.99
N ARG A 122 -12.26 -14.83 11.74
CA ARG A 122 -12.50 -14.32 13.10
C ARG A 122 -12.83 -12.83 13.13
N ASP A 123 -12.27 -12.05 12.21
CA ASP A 123 -12.38 -10.59 12.30
C ASP A 123 -12.80 -9.97 10.97
N ALA A 124 -13.99 -9.39 10.95
CA ALA A 124 -14.36 -8.43 9.90
C ALA A 124 -13.28 -7.34 9.81
N PRO A 125 -13.01 -6.79 8.61
CA PRO A 125 -12.13 -5.63 8.50
C PRO A 125 -12.66 -4.52 9.44
N PRO A 126 -11.75 -3.76 10.09
CA PRO A 126 -12.18 -2.69 10.99
C PRO A 126 -13.07 -1.73 10.20
N ARG A 127 -14.22 -1.35 10.76
CA ARG A 127 -15.04 -0.28 10.18
C ARG A 127 -14.20 0.99 10.21
N ILE A 128 -13.78 1.46 9.04
CA ILE A 128 -13.08 2.74 8.93
C ILE A 128 -14.07 3.82 9.38
N PRO A 129 -13.75 4.66 10.37
CA PRO A 129 -14.64 5.74 10.78
C PRO A 129 -14.89 6.69 9.62
N ASP A 130 -16.10 7.26 9.54
CA ASP A 130 -16.55 8.20 8.50
C ASP A 130 -15.66 9.46 8.51
N GLY A 131 -14.51 9.38 7.85
CA GLY A 131 -13.43 10.35 7.95
C GLY A 131 -12.16 9.78 7.33
N GLY A 132 -12.19 9.63 6.00
CA GLY A 132 -11.14 8.97 5.22
C GLY A 132 -9.73 9.48 5.55
N TYR A 133 -8.77 8.55 5.57
CA TYR A 133 -7.36 8.86 5.70
C TYR A 133 -7.00 9.99 4.72
N ALA A 134 -6.50 11.10 5.25
CA ALA A 134 -6.12 12.25 4.46
C ALA A 134 -5.19 11.77 3.33
N ARG A 135 -5.63 11.94 2.08
CA ARG A 135 -4.89 11.54 0.89
C ARG A 135 -3.46 12.03 1.02
N ALA A 136 -2.50 11.12 1.22
CA ALA A 136 -1.10 11.44 1.02
C ALA A 136 -1.00 12.01 -0.40
N GLY A 137 -0.54 13.26 -0.50
CA GLY A 137 -0.55 14.02 -1.74
C GLY A 137 0.18 13.23 -2.85
N ARG A 138 -0.54 12.93 -3.92
CA ARG A 138 0.02 12.32 -5.13
C ARG A 138 1.22 13.14 -5.62
N PRO A 139 2.38 12.54 -5.90
CA PRO A 139 3.25 13.08 -6.95
C PRO A 139 2.56 12.83 -8.28
N SER A 140 2.12 13.90 -8.94
CA SER A 140 1.54 13.84 -10.28
C SER A 140 2.50 13.16 -11.25
N ALA A 141 2.01 12.14 -11.96
CA ALA A 141 2.70 11.54 -13.09
C ALA A 141 2.78 12.57 -14.24
N ALA A 142 3.82 13.39 -14.23
CA ALA A 142 4.18 14.21 -15.36
C ALA A 142 4.82 13.33 -16.44
N ARG A 143 4.17 13.27 -17.60
CA ARG A 143 4.73 12.74 -18.84
C ARG A 143 5.89 13.62 -19.31
N SER A 144 6.82 12.98 -20.01
CA SER A 144 7.83 13.54 -20.92
C SER A 144 9.18 13.98 -20.33
N GLY A 145 10.25 13.44 -20.91
CA GLY A 145 11.55 14.11 -20.95
C GLY A 145 12.71 13.38 -20.29
N CYS A 146 13.29 12.42 -21.01
CA CYS A 146 14.68 12.03 -20.82
C CYS A 146 15.61 13.26 -20.80
N ARG A 147 16.37 13.46 -19.71
CA ARG A 147 17.82 13.77 -19.74
C ARG A 147 18.46 13.87 -18.36
N SER A 148 19.61 13.22 -18.26
CA SER A 148 20.56 13.15 -17.15
C SER A 148 21.06 14.52 -16.68
N ARG A 149 21.20 14.70 -15.35
CA ARG A 149 22.40 15.29 -14.72
C ARG A 149 22.36 15.20 -13.17
N LYS A 150 23.51 14.82 -12.62
CA LYS A 150 23.92 14.78 -11.21
C LYS A 150 24.02 16.18 -10.59
N VAL A 151 24.23 16.18 -9.25
CA VAL A 151 24.68 17.26 -8.34
C VAL A 151 23.47 18.06 -7.79
N GLY A 152 23.21 18.18 -6.49
CA GLY A 152 24.05 18.15 -5.28
C GLY A 152 23.85 19.47 -4.54
N ILE A 153 24.02 19.46 -3.20
CA ILE A 153 24.23 20.61 -2.29
C ILE A 153 22.99 21.08 -1.49
N PHE A 154 23.01 20.73 -0.19
CA PHE A 154 22.37 21.45 0.92
C PHE A 154 23.04 22.82 1.13
N PRO A 155 22.28 23.86 1.54
CA PRO A 155 22.53 24.48 2.85
C PRO A 155 21.19 24.76 3.59
N SER A 156 21.01 24.37 4.85
CA SER A 156 21.42 25.07 6.09
C SER A 156 20.82 26.47 6.28
N GLY A 157 19.83 26.58 7.17
CA GLY A 157 19.82 27.60 8.23
C GLY A 157 19.02 28.89 8.01
N GLY A 158 18.17 29.21 9.00
CA GLY A 158 18.07 30.57 9.52
C GLY A 158 16.76 31.31 9.25
N GLY A 159 15.77 31.10 10.13
CA GLY A 159 14.67 32.05 10.27
C GLY A 159 15.17 33.42 10.77
N ARG A 160 14.45 34.48 10.41
CA ARG A 160 14.46 35.73 11.18
C ARG A 160 13.16 36.51 10.97
N HIS A 161 12.47 36.68 12.09
CA HIS A 161 11.44 37.68 12.31
C HIS A 161 12.09 39.08 12.44
N ALA A 162 11.24 40.09 12.17
CA ALA A 162 11.15 41.38 12.85
C ALA A 162 11.86 42.63 12.26
N ARG A 163 10.97 43.59 11.95
CA ARG A 163 10.94 45.01 12.36
C ARG A 163 11.22 46.09 11.31
N ARG A 164 10.18 46.92 11.22
CA ARG A 164 10.08 48.28 10.68
C ARG A 164 11.19 49.19 11.21
N GLY A 165 11.69 50.06 10.33
CA GLY A 165 12.47 51.25 10.66
C GLY A 165 12.44 52.20 9.47
N ARG A 166 11.98 53.42 9.71
CA ARG A 166 11.69 54.49 8.76
C ARG A 166 12.86 55.48 8.78
N LEU A 167 13.24 56.08 7.65
CA LEU A 167 13.62 57.50 7.42
C LEU A 167 14.65 57.68 6.28
N HIS A 168 14.51 58.84 5.63
CA HIS A 168 15.01 59.29 4.32
C HIS A 168 16.49 59.80 4.33
N PRO A 169 16.92 60.68 3.39
CA PRO A 169 17.63 60.36 2.15
C PRO A 169 19.03 61.02 2.11
N PHE A 170 19.85 60.73 1.10
CA PHE A 170 20.72 61.66 0.35
C PHE A 170 21.29 60.92 -0.85
#